data_AF-A0A8S0Z4G8-F1
#
_entry.id   AF-A0A8S0Z4G8-F1
#
_cell.length_a   1.000
_cell.length_b   1.000
_cell.length_c   1.000
_cell.angle_alpha   90.00
_cell.angle_beta   90.00
_cell.angle_gamma   90.00
#
_symmetry.space_group_name_H-M   'P 1'
#
loop_
_entity.id
_entity.type
_entity.pdbx_description
1 polymer ?
#
loop_
_entity_poly.entity_id
_entity_poly.type
_entity_poly.pdbx_seq_one_letter_code
_entity_poly.pdbx_strand_id
1 'polypeptide(L)'
;MNAIRTIWRAAPVVWRPTSFNCTMRPLSTAPVTIQKPTEQVPTTIELDKLYKRVELEMRGIDPAVLLSYSWFCVAAASHLGIEVTKSWALRKAEKERHTLLRAVHIYKKHRVQYEIRTYFRFVHLQRLTGSTCDTYLEYIERNLPEGCALKVTKIECQKLPEHITPPDNE
;
A
#
# COMPACT_ATOMS: atom_id res chain seq x y z
N MET A 1 -49.06 29.60 -41.11
CA MET A 1 -48.42 29.76 -42.43
C MET A 1 -47.06 30.42 -42.22
N ASN A 2 -46.03 29.86 -42.86
CA ASN A 2 -44.68 30.40 -43.13
C ASN A 2 -43.67 30.32 -41.97
N ALA A 3 -42.79 29.32 -41.92
CA ALA A 3 -41.55 29.06 -42.71
C ALA A 3 -40.31 29.55 -41.93
N ILE A 4 -39.66 28.70 -41.13
CA ILE A 4 -38.45 27.90 -41.44
C ILE A 4 -37.32 28.70 -42.11
N ARG A 5 -36.17 28.80 -41.43
CA ARG A 5 -34.82 28.48 -41.96
C ARG A 5 -33.75 28.58 -40.86
N THR A 6 -33.48 27.43 -40.23
CA THR A 6 -32.26 27.14 -39.47
C THR A 6 -31.10 26.89 -40.45
N ILE A 7 -30.01 27.65 -40.33
CA ILE A 7 -28.80 27.44 -41.13
C ILE A 7 -27.84 26.55 -40.33
N TRP A 8 -27.82 25.26 -40.65
CA TRP A 8 -26.78 24.33 -40.20
C TRP A 8 -25.62 24.40 -41.19
N ARG A 9 -24.42 24.79 -40.75
CA ARG A 9 -23.19 24.61 -41.53
C ARG A 9 -22.59 23.25 -41.17
N ALA A 10 -22.77 22.28 -42.06
CA ALA A 10 -22.04 21.01 -42.02
C ALA A 10 -20.67 21.22 -42.71
N ALA A 11 -19.59 20.86 -42.01
CA ALA A 11 -18.26 20.75 -42.61
C ALA A 11 -17.96 19.25 -42.84
N PRO A 12 -17.57 18.82 -44.05
CA PRO A 12 -17.09 17.47 -44.29
C PRO A 12 -15.56 17.44 -44.17
N VAL A 13 -15.01 16.66 -43.25
CA VAL A 13 -13.57 16.34 -43.25
C VAL A 13 -13.39 14.82 -43.22
N VAL A 14 -13.34 14.32 -44.45
CA VAL A 14 -12.62 13.17 -44.99
C VAL A 14 -11.78 12.37 -43.99
N TRP A 15 -12.25 11.17 -43.66
CA TRP A 15 -11.45 10.11 -43.05
C TRP A 15 -10.52 9.50 -44.11
N ARG A 16 -9.20 9.65 -43.95
CA ARG A 16 -8.21 8.86 -44.68
C ARG A 16 -7.84 7.63 -43.85
N PRO A 17 -8.02 6.39 -44.34
CA PRO A 17 -7.37 5.25 -43.75
C PRO A 17 -5.91 5.22 -44.24
N THR A 18 -4.95 5.44 -43.34
CA THR A 18 -3.57 5.03 -43.56
C THR A 18 -3.51 3.51 -43.50
N SER A 19 -3.35 2.88 -44.66
CA SER A 19 -2.97 1.48 -44.78
C SER A 19 -1.58 1.29 -44.17
N PHE A 20 -1.53 0.84 -42.92
CA PHE A 20 -0.32 0.30 -42.31
C PHE A 20 -0.05 -1.07 -42.93
N ASN A 21 0.75 -1.10 -43.99
CA ASN A 21 1.38 -2.33 -44.47
C ASN A 21 2.48 -2.71 -43.47
N CYS A 22 2.11 -3.41 -42.39
CA CYS A 22 3.06 -4.13 -41.56
C CYS A 22 3.16 -5.57 -42.10
N THR A 23 4.15 -5.82 -42.95
CA THR A 23 4.55 -7.18 -43.33
C THR A 23 5.05 -7.91 -42.09
N MET A 24 4.19 -8.74 -41.50
CA MET A 24 4.54 -9.69 -40.46
C MET A 24 5.57 -10.70 -41.00
N ARG A 25 6.79 -10.72 -40.46
CA ARG A 25 7.73 -11.83 -40.65
C ARG A 25 7.35 -12.96 -39.67
N PRO A 26 7.08 -14.18 -40.13
CA PRO A 26 7.03 -15.32 -39.23
C PRO A 26 8.45 -15.78 -38.91
N LEU A 27 8.93 -15.50 -37.70
CA LEU A 27 10.09 -16.21 -37.13
C LEU A 27 9.56 -17.51 -36.52
N SER A 28 9.62 -18.57 -37.33
CA SER A 28 9.52 -19.96 -36.88
C SER A 28 10.79 -20.31 -36.12
N THR A 29 10.75 -20.22 -34.79
CA THR A 29 11.70 -20.90 -33.90
C THR A 29 11.01 -22.13 -33.30
N ALA A 30 11.60 -23.30 -33.54
CA ALA A 30 11.15 -24.58 -33.01
C ALA A 30 11.02 -24.53 -31.47
N PRO A 31 10.10 -25.31 -30.87
CA PRO A 31 10.07 -25.46 -29.42
C PRO A 31 11.34 -26.20 -28.98
N VAL A 32 12.32 -25.45 -28.48
CA VAL A 32 13.38 -26.02 -27.64
C VAL A 32 12.70 -26.40 -26.34
N THR A 33 12.49 -27.70 -26.14
CA THR A 33 12.11 -28.25 -24.84
C THR A 33 13.25 -27.96 -23.88
N ILE A 34 13.15 -26.83 -23.16
CA ILE A 34 13.98 -26.55 -22.00
C ILE A 34 13.51 -27.54 -20.93
N GLN A 35 14.18 -28.69 -20.87
CA GLN A 35 14.14 -29.54 -19.69
C GLN A 35 14.73 -28.71 -18.56
N LYS A 36 13.85 -28.15 -17.72
CA LYS A 36 14.26 -27.53 -16.46
C LYS A 36 15.03 -28.62 -15.70
N PRO A 37 16.32 -28.45 -15.40
CA PRO A 37 17.05 -29.41 -14.58
C PRO A 37 16.27 -29.56 -13.28
N THR A 38 15.95 -30.80 -12.92
CA THR A 38 15.42 -31.14 -11.60
C THR A 38 16.49 -30.76 -10.59
N GLU A 39 16.44 -29.52 -10.10
CA GLU A 39 17.23 -29.07 -8.97
C GLU A 39 16.89 -29.98 -7.79
N GLN A 40 17.92 -30.67 -7.32
CA GLN A 40 17.88 -31.48 -6.13
C GLN A 40 17.45 -30.57 -4.98
N VAL A 41 16.27 -30.82 -4.41
CA VAL A 41 15.73 -30.07 -3.27
C VAL A 41 16.73 -30.18 -2.12
N PRO A 42 17.41 -29.10 -1.71
CA PRO A 42 18.30 -29.16 -0.57
C PRO A 42 17.48 -29.47 0.69
N THR A 43 17.96 -30.42 1.47
CA THR A 43 17.33 -31.00 2.67
C THR A 43 17.23 -30.05 3.87
N THR A 44 17.42 -28.74 3.68
CA THR A 44 17.22 -27.68 4.67
C THR A 44 16.11 -26.76 4.18
N ILE A 45 14.87 -27.24 4.25
CA ILE A 45 13.70 -26.41 3.96
C ILE A 45 13.53 -25.47 5.17
N GLU A 46 13.97 -24.21 5.03
CA GLU A 46 13.68 -23.19 6.03
C GLU A 46 12.16 -23.03 6.12
N LEU A 47 11.61 -23.22 7.32
CA LEU A 47 10.17 -23.08 7.56
C LEU A 47 9.79 -21.60 7.50
N ASP A 48 8.60 -21.31 6.96
CA ASP A 48 8.11 -19.94 6.89
C ASP A 48 7.88 -19.38 8.31
N LYS A 49 8.12 -18.07 8.45
CA LYS A 49 7.87 -17.35 9.70
C LYS A 49 6.38 -17.25 9.92
N LEU A 50 5.95 -17.37 11.16
CA LEU A 50 4.55 -17.21 11.53
C LEU A 50 4.39 -15.92 12.30
N TYR A 51 3.44 -15.09 11.90
CA TYR A 51 3.08 -13.86 12.58
C TYR A 51 1.74 -14.02 13.27
N LYS A 52 1.75 -13.89 14.60
CA LYS A 52 0.51 -13.84 15.40
C LYS A 52 -0.36 -12.67 14.95
N ARG A 53 0.30 -11.54 14.74
CA ARG A 53 -0.34 -10.27 14.38
C ARG A 53 0.65 -9.38 13.62
N VAL A 54 0.13 -8.65 12.65
CA VAL A 54 0.84 -7.56 11.98
C VAL A 54 0.02 -6.30 12.18
N GLU A 55 0.65 -5.27 12.73
CA GLU A 55 0.01 -3.99 13.02
C GLU A 55 0.50 -2.95 12.03
N LEU A 56 -0.43 -2.40 11.25
CA LEU A 56 -0.19 -1.29 10.34
C LEU A 56 -0.56 0.00 11.06
N GLU A 57 0.42 0.84 11.31
CA GLU A 57 0.27 2.18 11.85
C GLU A 57 0.50 3.19 10.72
N MET A 58 -0.58 3.84 10.29
CA MET A 58 -0.58 4.84 9.23
C MET A 58 -0.62 6.23 9.86
N ARG A 59 0.32 7.09 9.46
CA ARG A 59 0.45 8.47 9.94
C ARG A 59 0.34 9.42 8.75
N GLY A 60 -0.40 10.51 8.88
CA GLY A 60 -0.54 11.47 7.79
C GLY A 60 -1.15 12.79 8.22
N ILE A 61 -1.04 13.79 7.35
CA ILE A 61 -1.54 15.15 7.62
C ILE A 61 -3.02 15.28 7.28
N ASP A 62 -3.49 14.59 6.23
CA ASP A 62 -4.89 14.62 5.80
C ASP A 62 -5.66 13.39 6.32
N PRO A 63 -6.68 13.57 7.19
CA PRO A 63 -7.49 12.46 7.67
C PRO A 63 -8.35 11.80 6.58
N ALA A 64 -8.69 12.49 5.49
CA ALA A 64 -9.48 11.94 4.40
C ALA A 64 -8.68 10.90 3.60
N VAL A 65 -7.42 11.21 3.30
CA VAL A 65 -6.47 10.30 2.65
C VAL A 65 -6.23 9.06 3.51
N LEU A 66 -6.03 9.23 4.82
CA LEU A 66 -5.88 8.09 5.72
C LEU A 66 -7.13 7.20 5.77
N LEU A 67 -8.33 7.80 5.69
CA LEU A 67 -9.58 7.04 5.68
C LEU A 67 -9.70 6.19 4.41
N SER A 68 -9.47 6.77 3.24
CA SER A 68 -9.54 6.03 1.98
C SER A 68 -8.47 4.94 1.91
N TYR A 69 -7.25 5.23 2.36
CA TYR A 69 -6.17 4.26 2.39
C TYR A 69 -6.42 3.12 3.39
N SER A 70 -6.96 3.44 4.58
CA SER A 70 -7.39 2.43 5.55
C SER A 70 -8.46 1.50 4.97
N TRP A 71 -9.41 2.03 4.21
CA TRP A 71 -10.42 1.23 3.51
C TRP A 71 -9.79 0.32 2.45
N PHE A 72 -8.85 0.85 1.66
CA PHE A 72 -8.09 0.08 0.68
C PHE A 72 -7.34 -1.10 1.30
N CYS A 73 -6.63 -0.89 2.40
CA CYS A 73 -5.92 -1.97 3.10
C CYS A 73 -6.89 -3.07 3.59
N VAL A 74 -8.03 -2.68 4.17
CA VAL A 74 -9.04 -3.64 4.63
C VAL A 74 -9.64 -4.43 3.46
N ALA A 75 -9.94 -3.76 2.34
CA ALA A 75 -10.46 -4.41 1.14
C ALA A 75 -9.44 -5.40 0.55
N ALA A 76 -8.17 -4.99 0.41
CA ALA A 76 -7.10 -5.86 -0.09
C ALA A 76 -6.93 -7.10 0.80
N ALA A 77 -6.93 -6.94 2.13
CA ALA A 77 -6.88 -8.05 3.06
C ALA A 77 -8.07 -9.00 2.91
N SER A 78 -9.29 -8.45 2.77
CA SER A 78 -10.50 -9.26 2.55
C SER A 78 -10.44 -10.08 1.26
N HIS A 79 -9.88 -9.54 0.18
CA HIS A 79 -9.76 -10.25 -1.09
C HIS A 79 -8.69 -11.35 -1.05
N LEU A 80 -7.64 -11.17 -0.26
CA LEU A 80 -6.61 -12.20 -0.05
C LEU A 80 -7.00 -13.23 1.02
N GLY A 81 -8.15 -13.06 1.68
CA GLY A 81 -8.60 -13.95 2.75
C GLY A 81 -7.84 -13.78 4.07
N ILE A 82 -7.24 -12.61 4.30
CA ILE A 82 -6.54 -12.29 5.55
C ILE A 82 -7.55 -11.79 6.59
N GLU A 83 -7.49 -12.34 7.81
CA GLU A 83 -8.35 -11.93 8.92
C GLU A 83 -7.94 -10.54 9.46
N VAL A 84 -8.81 -9.55 9.28
CA VAL A 84 -8.66 -8.21 9.85
C VAL A 84 -9.38 -8.16 11.20
N THR A 85 -8.64 -7.99 12.29
CA THR A 85 -9.25 -7.96 13.64
C THR A 85 -9.90 -6.63 13.95
N LYS A 86 -9.21 -5.53 13.64
CA LYS A 86 -9.64 -4.19 14.02
C LYS A 86 -9.06 -3.17 13.06
N SER A 87 -9.90 -2.26 12.62
CA SER A 87 -9.51 -1.02 11.95
C SER A 87 -10.06 0.14 12.76
N TRP A 88 -9.18 1.03 13.23
CA TRP A 88 -9.59 2.14 14.08
C TRP A 88 -8.67 3.36 13.90
N ALA A 89 -9.17 4.53 14.28
CA ALA A 89 -8.46 5.79 14.19
C ALA A 89 -8.31 6.43 15.57
N LEU A 90 -7.24 7.19 15.77
CA LEU A 90 -7.13 8.00 16.97
C LEU A 90 -8.15 9.15 16.90
N ARG A 91 -8.93 9.34 17.97
CA ARG A 91 -10.05 10.31 17.99
C ARG A 91 -9.61 11.74 17.68
N LYS A 92 -8.41 12.11 18.12
CA LYS A 92 -7.83 13.44 17.92
C LYS A 92 -6.48 13.28 17.25
N ALA A 93 -6.14 14.22 16.38
CA ALA A 93 -4.78 14.37 15.88
C ALA A 93 -3.81 14.71 17.01
N GLU A 94 -2.58 14.25 16.86
CA GLU A 94 -1.45 14.79 17.59
C GLU A 94 -1.15 16.18 17.03
N LYS A 95 -1.04 17.17 17.92
CA LYS A 95 -0.88 18.58 17.57
C LYS A 95 0.45 19.08 18.09
N GLU A 96 1.36 19.35 17.19
CA GLU A 96 2.63 19.98 17.53
C GLU A 96 2.52 21.48 17.24
N ARG A 97 2.79 22.32 18.25
CA ARG A 97 2.63 23.77 18.15
C ARG A 97 3.95 24.48 18.40
N HIS A 98 4.35 25.29 17.42
CA HIS A 98 5.58 26.07 17.47
C HIS A 98 5.26 27.55 17.36
N THR A 99 5.85 28.37 18.22
CA THR A 99 5.64 29.83 18.19
C THR A 99 6.92 30.53 17.82
N LEU A 100 6.90 31.27 16.72
CA LEU A 100 8.03 32.02 16.22
C LEU A 100 7.78 33.53 16.32
N LEU A 101 8.85 34.31 16.38
CA LEU A 101 8.75 35.76 16.23
C LEU A 101 8.26 36.07 14.80
N ARG A 102 7.29 36.98 14.69
CA ARG A 102 6.79 37.41 13.38
C ARG A 102 7.80 38.34 12.69
N ALA A 103 8.47 39.18 13.47
CA ALA A 103 9.46 40.13 12.98
C ALA A 103 10.87 39.55 13.05
N VAL A 104 11.75 40.07 12.20
CA VAL A 104 13.16 39.67 12.13
C VAL A 104 13.93 40.07 13.41
N HIS A 105 13.62 41.22 14.04
CA HIS A 105 14.37 41.74 15.19
C HIS A 105 13.47 42.42 16.25
N ILE A 106 13.88 42.34 17.53
CA ILE A 106 13.39 43.01 18.76
C ILE A 106 11.92 42.78 19.18
N TYR A 107 10.97 42.62 18.26
CA TYR A 107 9.54 42.65 18.59
C TYR A 107 9.01 41.33 19.17
N LYS A 108 9.27 41.07 20.46
CA LYS A 108 8.86 39.85 21.19
C LYS A 108 7.34 39.66 21.33
N LYS A 109 6.56 40.75 21.34
CA LYS A 109 5.10 40.74 21.51
C LYS A 109 4.35 40.17 20.30
N HIS A 110 4.90 40.34 19.10
CA HIS A 110 4.26 39.87 17.86
C HIS A 110 4.81 38.51 17.47
N ARG A 111 4.01 37.46 17.66
CA ARG A 111 4.38 36.06 17.37
C ARG A 111 3.39 35.43 16.39
N VAL A 112 3.88 34.47 15.62
CA VAL A 112 3.05 33.58 14.79
C VAL A 112 3.07 32.20 15.42
N GLN A 113 1.91 31.56 15.50
CA GLN A 113 1.79 30.18 15.96
C GLN A 113 1.57 29.28 14.76
N TYR A 114 2.46 28.32 14.58
CA TYR A 114 2.33 27.24 13.60
C TYR A 114 1.85 25.98 14.32
N GLU A 115 1.01 25.20 13.66
CA GLU A 115 0.51 23.92 14.17
C GLU A 115 0.69 22.86 13.08
N ILE A 116 1.34 21.75 13.42
CA ILE A 116 1.41 20.54 12.59
C ILE A 116 0.44 19.54 13.21
N ARG A 117 -0.45 18.98 12.38
CA ARG A 117 -1.44 17.97 12.78
C ARG A 117 -1.08 16.64 12.16
N THR A 118 -0.87 15.64 13.01
CA THR A 118 -0.63 14.27 12.58
C THR A 118 -1.81 13.41 13.00
N TYR A 119 -2.48 12.81 12.02
CA TYR A 119 -3.57 11.88 12.21
C TYR A 119 -3.05 10.45 12.13
N PHE A 120 -3.70 9.56 12.88
CA PHE A 120 -3.30 8.16 13.00
C PHE A 120 -4.46 7.23 12.67
N ARG A 121 -4.16 6.17 11.94
CA ARG A 121 -5.05 5.03 11.73
C ARG A 121 -4.29 3.74 11.89
N PHE A 122 -4.97 2.75 12.44
CA PHE A 122 -4.43 1.45 12.78
C PHE A 122 -5.25 0.35 12.12
N VAL A 123 -4.58 -0.60 11.49
CA VAL A 123 -5.18 -1.84 10.99
C VAL A 123 -4.42 -3.01 11.59
N HIS A 124 -5.15 -3.94 12.22
CA HIS A 124 -4.57 -5.15 12.79
C HIS A 124 -4.97 -6.37 11.97
N LEU A 125 -3.96 -7.07 11.47
CA LEU A 125 -4.08 -8.32 10.75
C LEU A 125 -3.66 -9.46 11.66
N GLN A 126 -4.36 -10.59 11.62
CA GLN A 126 -4.05 -11.76 12.44
C GLN A 126 -3.68 -12.96 11.59
N ARG A 127 -2.91 -13.88 12.19
CA ARG A 127 -2.60 -15.21 11.64
C ARG A 127 -2.02 -15.16 10.22
N LEU A 128 -0.87 -14.51 10.07
CA LEU A 128 -0.18 -14.39 8.79
C LEU A 128 1.05 -15.29 8.75
N THR A 129 1.39 -15.78 7.56
CA THR A 129 2.71 -16.37 7.28
C THR A 129 3.68 -15.28 6.77
N GLY A 130 4.98 -15.56 6.75
CA GLY A 130 6.00 -14.61 6.30
C GLY A 130 5.82 -14.24 4.84
N SER A 131 5.72 -15.24 3.98
CA SER A 131 5.47 -15.07 2.54
C SER A 131 4.19 -14.27 2.23
N THR A 132 3.08 -14.57 2.92
CA THR A 132 1.80 -13.85 2.75
C THR A 132 1.91 -12.41 3.21
N CYS A 133 2.56 -12.19 4.37
CA CYS A 133 2.80 -10.86 4.91
C CYS A 133 3.63 -10.02 3.94
N ASP A 134 4.71 -10.56 3.40
CA ASP A 134 5.60 -9.83 2.50
C ASP A 134 4.92 -9.51 1.16
N THR A 135 4.14 -10.44 0.60
CA THR A 135 3.33 -10.20 -0.63
C THR A 135 2.30 -9.09 -0.41
N TYR A 136 1.63 -9.12 0.74
CA TYR A 136 0.63 -8.12 1.10
C TYR A 136 1.25 -6.74 1.36
N LEU A 137 2.40 -6.70 2.05
CA LEU A 137 3.14 -5.46 2.31
C LEU A 137 3.69 -4.87 1.01
N GLU A 138 4.15 -5.69 0.07
CA GLU A 138 4.58 -5.21 -1.25
C GLU A 138 3.44 -4.45 -1.96
N TYR A 139 2.23 -5.00 -1.96
CA TYR A 139 1.08 -4.35 -2.58
C TYR A 139 0.71 -3.04 -1.89
N ILE A 140 0.74 -3.01 -0.56
CA ILE A 140 0.44 -1.83 0.24
C ILE A 140 1.49 -0.74 0.04
N GLU A 141 2.77 -1.06 0.23
CA GLU A 141 3.86 -0.10 0.17
C GLU A 141 3.99 0.55 -1.21
N ARG A 142 3.71 -0.21 -2.28
CA ARG A 142 3.68 0.35 -3.65
C ARG A 142 2.56 1.35 -3.89
N ASN A 143 1.45 1.21 -3.16
CA ASN A 143 0.27 2.08 -3.28
C ASN A 143 0.16 3.09 -2.12
N LEU A 144 1.24 3.30 -1.36
CA LEU A 144 1.26 4.23 -0.25
C LEU A 144 1.10 5.68 -0.78
N PRO A 145 0.09 6.44 -0.32
CA PRO A 145 -0.14 7.80 -0.81
C PRO A 145 0.91 8.78 -0.30
N GLU A 146 1.11 9.87 -1.04
CA GLU A 146 2.02 10.95 -0.67
C GLU A 146 1.62 11.60 0.66
N GLY A 147 2.62 11.98 1.45
CA GLY A 147 2.39 12.59 2.77
C GLY A 147 1.81 11.63 3.81
N CYS A 148 1.76 10.33 3.53
CA CYS A 148 1.48 9.27 4.48
C CYS A 148 2.76 8.48 4.79
N ALA A 149 3.00 8.20 6.06
CA ALA A 149 4.02 7.28 6.52
C ALA A 149 3.37 6.00 7.04
N LEU A 150 3.97 4.85 6.72
CA LEU A 150 3.55 3.55 7.19
C LEU A 150 4.59 2.98 8.13
N LYS A 151 4.17 2.56 9.32
CA LYS A 151 4.96 1.78 10.26
C LYS A 151 4.32 0.41 10.42
N VAL A 152 5.11 -0.63 10.19
CA VAL A 152 4.67 -2.02 10.28
C VAL A 152 5.32 -2.67 11.49
N THR A 153 4.51 -3.15 12.43
CA THR A 153 4.98 -3.92 13.58
C THR A 153 4.62 -5.38 13.35
N LYS A 154 5.63 -6.24 13.17
CA LYS A 154 5.47 -7.69 12.97
C LYS A 154 5.65 -8.42 14.32
N ILE A 155 4.62 -9.15 14.77
CA ILE A 155 4.68 -9.95 16.00
C ILE A 155 4.82 -11.43 15.62
N GLU A 156 6.05 -11.94 15.71
CA GLU A 156 6.41 -13.31 15.34
C GLU A 156 6.02 -14.34 16.40
N CYS A 157 5.60 -15.52 15.96
CA CYS A 157 5.40 -16.71 16.77
C CYS A 157 6.69 -17.54 16.72
N GLN A 158 7.42 -17.57 17.83
CA GLN A 158 8.61 -18.41 17.97
C GLN A 158 8.33 -19.56 18.95
N LYS A 159 9.01 -20.69 18.74
CA LYS A 159 9.02 -21.79 19.72
C LYS A 159 9.89 -21.39 20.91
N LEU A 160 9.71 -22.09 22.03
CA LEU A 160 10.65 -21.97 23.14
C LEU A 160 12.05 -22.33 22.64
N PRO A 161 13.08 -21.58 23.06
CA PRO A 161 14.45 -21.88 22.67
C PRO A 161 14.92 -23.19 23.33
N GLU A 162 15.83 -23.89 22.67
CA GLU A 162 16.24 -25.27 23.02
C GLU A 162 16.80 -25.41 24.44
N HIS A 163 17.38 -24.35 24.98
CA HIS A 163 18.01 -24.35 26.30
C HIS A 163 17.02 -24.26 27.47
N ILE A 164 15.73 -24.04 27.21
CA ILE A 164 14.69 -24.01 28.25
C ILE A 164 14.01 -25.38 28.26
N THR A 165 14.55 -26.29 29.07
CA THR A 165 13.92 -27.59 29.37
C THR A 165 13.07 -27.51 30.64
N PRO A 166 11.95 -28.25 30.74
CA PRO A 166 11.24 -28.36 32.01
C PRO A 166 12.15 -29.00 33.08
N PRO A 167 11.99 -28.65 34.36
CA PRO A 167 12.74 -29.29 35.43
C PRO A 167 12.38 -30.78 35.52
N ASP A 168 13.35 -31.61 35.90
CA ASP A 168 13.11 -33.02 36.19
C ASP A 168 12.27 -33.12 37.48
N ASN A 169 11.15 -33.84 37.42
CA ASN A 169 10.28 -34.05 38.58
C ASN A 169 10.88 -35.16 39.46
N GLU A 170 11.49 -34.81 40.59
CA GLU A 170 11.84 -35.74 41.68
C GLU A 170 10.60 -36.22 42.46
#